data_AF-A0A8K1CLT8-F1
#
_entry.id   AF-A0A8K1CLT8-F1
#
_cell.length_a   1.000
_cell.length_b   1.000
_cell.length_c   1.000
_cell.angle_alpha   90.00
_cell.angle_beta   90.00
_cell.angle_gamma   90.00
#
_symmetry.space_group_name_H-M   'P 1'
#
loop_
_entity.id
_entity.type
_entity.pdbx_description
1 polymer ?
#
loop_
_entity_poly.entity_id
_entity_poly.type
_entity_poly.pdbx_seq_one_letter_code
_entity_poly.pdbx_strand_id
1 'polypeptide(L)'
;MATLNVTMWKDLSSRAVDNTLGLSEVAATREDRIDVCNKKAGGCDLGIKQRVIGALETAIMLQSFGGKNQESISLEYATSFFVDERIPDNYQKPPTPVTVANMLSTAAKVDLKVTWIDILEFLGL
;
A
#
# COMPACT_ATOMS: atom_id res chain seq x y z
N MET A 1 13.62 0.58 18.47
CA MET A 1 13.06 1.40 17.38
C MET A 1 13.17 0.58 16.11
N ALA A 2 12.12 0.56 15.28
CA ALA A 2 12.22 -0.02 13.95
C ALA A 2 13.06 0.92 13.06
N THR A 3 13.90 0.38 12.20
CA THR A 3 14.71 1.13 11.24
C THR A 3 14.30 0.75 9.83
N LEU A 4 14.20 1.73 8.92
CA LEU A 4 13.89 1.46 7.52
C LEU A 4 14.90 0.48 6.91
N ASN A 5 14.40 -0.55 6.25
CA ASN A 5 15.23 -1.43 5.43
C ASN A 5 15.34 -0.85 4.00
N VAL A 6 16.50 -0.27 3.69
CA VAL A 6 16.76 0.40 2.41
C VAL A 6 16.61 -0.54 1.21
N THR A 7 16.95 -1.83 1.35
CA THR A 7 16.77 -2.81 0.27
C THR A 7 15.27 -3.07 0.02
N MET A 8 14.47 -3.16 1.08
CA MET A 8 13.03 -3.31 0.93
C MET A 8 12.39 -2.07 0.31
N TRP A 9 12.82 -0.87 0.72
CA TRP A 9 12.38 0.38 0.13
C TRP A 9 12.71 0.47 -1.36
N LYS A 10 13.95 0.16 -1.76
CA LYS A 10 14.38 0.17 -3.17
C LYS A 10 13.55 -0.76 -4.05
N ASP A 11 13.25 -1.96 -3.55
CA ASP A 11 12.37 -2.89 -4.28
C ASP A 11 10.96 -2.30 -4.45
N LEU A 12 10.37 -1.75 -3.39
CA LEU A 12 9.04 -1.13 -3.48
C LEU A 12 9.05 0.07 -4.43
N SER A 13 9.96 1.02 -4.26
CA SER A 13 9.99 2.25 -5.06
C SER A 13 10.32 2.00 -6.53
N SER A 14 11.10 0.95 -6.84
CA SER A 14 11.38 0.55 -8.23
C SER A 14 10.15 0.05 -9.01
N ARG A 15 9.06 -0.29 -8.31
CA ARG A 15 7.81 -0.76 -8.94
C ARG A 15 6.89 0.37 -9.37
N ALA A 16 7.21 1.62 -9.02
CA ALA A 16 6.36 2.75 -9.33
C ALA A 16 6.18 2.93 -10.85
N VAL A 17 4.95 3.24 -11.24
CA VAL A 17 4.57 3.59 -12.62
C VAL A 17 4.25 5.08 -12.64
N ASP A 18 4.83 5.81 -13.58
CA ASP A 18 4.69 7.27 -13.70
C ASP A 18 4.98 8.03 -12.39
N ASN A 19 6.00 7.58 -11.65
CA ASN A 19 6.37 8.08 -10.32
C ASN A 19 5.29 7.94 -9.24
N THR A 20 4.38 6.96 -9.38
CA THR A 20 3.36 6.65 -8.39
C THR A 20 3.35 5.17 -8.02
N LEU A 21 3.02 4.88 -6.76
CA LEU A 21 2.73 3.54 -6.26
C LEU A 21 1.22 3.42 -6.09
N GLY A 22 0.57 2.59 -6.89
CA GLY A 22 -0.84 2.29 -6.81
C GLY A 22 -1.10 0.94 -6.13
N LEU A 23 -2.37 0.52 -6.17
CA LEU A 23 -2.83 -0.75 -5.61
C LEU A 23 -2.05 -1.95 -6.13
N SER A 24 -1.84 -2.04 -7.45
CA SER A 24 -1.20 -3.19 -8.08
C SER A 24 0.25 -3.35 -7.60
N GLU A 25 1.01 -2.25 -7.55
CA GLU A 25 2.41 -2.25 -7.15
C GLU A 25 2.57 -2.66 -5.68
N VAL A 26 1.74 -2.10 -4.79
CA VAL A 26 1.83 -2.40 -3.35
C VAL A 26 1.29 -3.79 -3.02
N ALA A 27 0.25 -4.26 -3.71
CA ALA A 27 -0.30 -5.61 -3.54
C ALA A 27 0.71 -6.68 -3.98
N ALA A 28 1.34 -6.50 -5.14
CA ALA A 28 2.41 -7.38 -5.62
C ALA A 28 3.61 -7.37 -4.66
N THR A 29 4.02 -6.20 -4.18
CA THR A 29 5.12 -6.11 -3.19
C THR A 29 4.77 -6.89 -1.92
N ARG A 30 3.55 -6.74 -1.41
CA ARG A 30 3.10 -7.41 -0.19
C ARG A 30 3.08 -8.94 -0.36
N GLU A 31 2.60 -9.44 -1.49
CA GLU A 31 2.66 -10.86 -1.83
C GLU A 31 4.11 -11.36 -1.81
N ASP A 32 5.01 -10.69 -2.53
CA ASP A 32 6.42 -11.07 -2.57
C ASP A 32 7.03 -11.10 -1.15
N ARG A 33 6.65 -10.16 -0.28
CA ARG A 33 7.14 -10.14 1.11
C ARG A 33 6.61 -11.32 1.92
N ILE A 34 5.34 -11.70 1.72
CA ILE A 34 4.75 -12.87 2.36
C ILE A 34 5.45 -14.15 1.88
N ASP A 35 5.73 -14.26 0.58
CA ASP A 35 6.43 -15.41 0.01
C ASP A 35 7.87 -15.54 0.51
N VAL A 36 8.61 -14.44 0.55
CA VAL A 36 9.94 -14.38 1.17
C VAL A 36 9.86 -14.79 2.65
N CYS A 37 8.80 -14.39 3.35
CA CYS A 37 8.55 -14.78 4.73
C CYS A 37 8.35 -16.29 4.88
N ASN A 38 7.47 -16.88 4.07
CA ASN A 38 7.13 -18.30 4.10
C ASN A 38 8.33 -19.20 3.76
N LYS A 39 9.29 -18.70 2.96
CA LYS A 39 10.50 -19.43 2.59
C LYS A 39 11.60 -19.46 3.68
N LYS A 40 11.47 -18.67 4.76
CA LYS A 40 12.45 -18.69 5.87
C LYS A 40 12.33 -19.99 6.67
N ALA A 41 13.44 -20.49 7.22
CA ALA A 41 13.42 -21.64 8.12
C ALA A 41 12.58 -21.30 9.37
N GLY A 42 11.49 -22.03 9.58
CA GLY A 42 10.48 -21.75 10.62
C GLY A 42 9.29 -20.91 10.15
N GLY A 43 9.31 -20.41 8.91
CA GLY A 43 8.28 -19.56 8.33
C GLY A 43 8.13 -18.21 9.04
N CYS A 44 7.18 -17.40 8.59
CA CYS A 44 6.65 -16.32 9.39
C CYS A 44 5.28 -16.73 9.88
N ASP A 45 5.09 -16.79 11.20
CA ASP A 45 3.76 -16.92 11.78
C ASP A 45 3.01 -15.59 11.61
N LEU A 46 2.47 -15.38 10.41
CA LEU A 46 1.59 -14.27 10.07
C LEU A 46 0.14 -14.78 10.12
N GLY A 47 -0.42 -14.76 11.32
CA GLY A 47 -1.83 -15.07 11.54
C GLY A 47 -2.76 -14.08 10.82
N ILE A 48 -4.04 -14.42 10.70
CA ILE A 48 -5.06 -13.62 10.00
C ILE A 48 -5.04 -12.15 10.46
N LYS A 49 -4.90 -11.92 11.77
CA LYS A 49 -4.85 -10.56 12.34
C LYS A 49 -3.70 -9.72 11.79
N GLN A 50 -2.49 -10.28 11.73
CA GLN A 50 -1.31 -9.54 11.22
C GLN A 50 -1.42 -9.26 9.72
N ARG A 51 -1.99 -10.19 8.95
CA ARG A 51 -2.26 -9.99 7.52
C ARG A 51 -3.23 -8.83 7.29
N VAL A 52 -4.32 -8.80 8.04
CA VAL A 52 -5.32 -7.72 7.97
C VAL A 52 -4.71 -6.38 8.38
N ILE A 53 -3.91 -6.33 9.46
CA ILE A 53 -3.23 -5.11 9.90
C ILE A 53 -2.30 -4.59 8.78
N GLY A 54 -1.47 -5.43 8.17
CA GLY A 54 -0.58 -4.99 7.09
C GLY A 54 -1.33 -4.48 5.85
N ALA A 55 -2.50 -5.05 5.54
CA ALA A 55 -3.35 -4.53 4.46
C ALA A 55 -3.96 -3.16 4.82
N LEU A 56 -4.36 -2.97 6.08
CA LEU A 56 -4.85 -1.68 6.59
C LEU A 56 -3.77 -0.61 6.59
N GLU A 57 -2.54 -0.93 7.00
CA GLU A 57 -1.40 -0.01 6.94
C GLU A 57 -1.14 0.47 5.51
N THR A 58 -1.21 -0.44 4.55
CA THR A 58 -1.10 -0.12 3.11
C THR A 58 -2.24 0.81 2.66
N ALA A 59 -3.48 0.50 3.06
CA ALA A 59 -4.64 1.33 2.73
C ALA A 59 -4.56 2.73 3.33
N ILE A 60 -4.09 2.85 4.59
CA ILE A 60 -3.89 4.13 5.25
C ILE A 60 -2.88 4.97 4.47
N MET A 61 -1.75 4.38 4.07
CA MET A 61 -0.73 5.08 3.28
C MET A 61 -1.31 5.61 1.96
N LEU A 62 -1.96 4.75 1.17
CA LEU A 62 -2.53 5.13 -0.12
C LEU A 62 -3.62 6.20 0.02
N GLN A 63 -4.52 6.06 1.00
CA GLN A 63 -5.64 6.98 1.15
C GLN A 63 -5.23 8.33 1.78
N SER A 64 -4.30 8.31 2.75
CA SER A 64 -3.90 9.51 3.47
C SER A 64 -3.05 10.43 2.60
N PHE A 65 -2.10 9.87 1.85
CA PHE A 65 -1.16 10.65 1.04
C PHE A 65 -1.56 10.74 -0.44
N GLY A 66 -2.36 9.79 -0.95
CA GLY A 66 -2.83 9.80 -2.33
C GLY A 66 -4.07 10.64 -2.59
N GLY A 67 -4.81 10.96 -1.52
CA GLY A 67 -6.18 11.41 -1.65
C GLY A 67 -7.06 10.31 -2.24
N LYS A 68 -8.35 10.39 -1.95
CA LYS A 68 -9.38 9.43 -2.38
C LYS A 68 -9.37 9.08 -3.89
N ASN A 69 -8.68 9.84 -4.73
CA ASN A 69 -8.92 9.92 -6.16
C ASN A 69 -8.41 8.73 -6.99
N GLN A 70 -7.36 8.00 -6.57
CA GLN A 70 -6.82 6.89 -7.38
C GLN A 70 -6.16 5.75 -6.58
N GLU A 71 -6.25 5.75 -5.24
CA GLU A 71 -5.61 4.73 -4.39
C GLU A 71 -4.11 4.57 -4.73
N SER A 72 -3.43 5.70 -4.93
CA SER A 72 -2.03 5.78 -5.31
C SER A 72 -1.31 6.91 -4.58
N ILE A 73 -0.02 6.74 -4.30
CA ILE A 73 0.84 7.74 -3.65
C ILE A 73 1.99 8.10 -4.59
N SER A 74 2.37 9.39 -4.66
CA SER A 74 3.57 9.77 -5.43
C SER A 74 4.83 9.23 -4.75
N LEU A 75 5.87 8.92 -5.54
CA LEU A 75 7.16 8.50 -5.00
C LEU A 75 7.78 9.56 -4.10
N GLU A 76 7.56 10.85 -4.40
CA GLU A 76 7.98 11.96 -3.53
C GLU A 76 7.34 11.83 -2.14
N TYR A 77 6.02 11.64 -2.08
CA TYR A 77 5.31 11.54 -0.82
C TYR A 77 5.66 10.27 -0.06
N ALA A 78 5.79 9.14 -0.77
CA ALA A 78 6.23 7.88 -0.19
C ALA A 78 7.66 7.97 0.36
N THR A 79 8.58 8.64 -0.35
CA THR A 79 9.95 8.85 0.10
C THR A 79 9.98 9.69 1.37
N SER A 80 9.32 10.86 1.36
CA SER A 80 9.26 11.72 2.55
C SER A 80 8.69 10.96 3.75
N PHE A 81 7.66 10.14 3.54
CA PHE A 81 7.02 9.41 4.64
C PHE A 81 7.85 8.23 5.16
N PHE A 82 8.38 7.36 4.29
CA PHE A 82 9.10 6.16 4.72
C PHE A 82 10.58 6.39 5.04
N VAL A 83 11.23 7.29 4.30
CA VAL A 83 12.67 7.53 4.40
C VAL A 83 12.97 8.67 5.35
N ASP A 84 12.28 9.79 5.17
CA ASP A 84 12.53 11.00 5.97
C ASP A 84 11.64 11.06 7.22
N GLU A 85 10.73 10.10 7.40
CA GLU A 85 9.74 10.02 8.50
C GLU A 85 8.96 11.34 8.67
N ARG A 86 8.64 11.99 7.55
CA ARG A 86 8.11 13.36 7.50
C ARG A 86 6.92 13.49 6.56
N ILE A 87 5.97 14.33 6.92
CA ILE A 87 4.91 14.77 6.01
C ILE A 87 5.53 15.69 4.94
N PRO A 88 5.28 15.46 3.63
CA PRO A 88 5.81 16.32 2.57
C PRO A 88 5.40 17.79 2.74
N ASP A 89 6.28 18.75 2.40
CA ASP A 89 5.99 20.18 2.59
C ASP A 89 4.84 20.70 1.72
N ASN A 90 4.68 20.11 0.54
CA ASN A 90 3.61 20.38 -0.42
C ASN A 90 2.37 19.52 -0.18
N TYR A 91 2.33 18.70 0.88
CA TYR A 91 1.18 17.85 1.19
C TYR A 91 -0.07 18.70 1.40
N GLN A 92 -1.13 18.33 0.68
CA GLN A 92 -2.46 18.89 0.89
C GLN A 92 -3.37 17.77 1.37
N LYS A 93 -4.12 18.06 2.45
CA LYS A 93 -5.13 17.12 2.94
C LYS A 93 -6.12 16.76 1.82
N PRO A 94 -6.60 15.51 1.76
CA PRO A 94 -7.64 15.13 0.81
C PRO A 94 -8.85 16.07 0.93
N PRO A 95 -9.46 16.49 -0.20
CA PRO A 95 -10.61 17.41 -0.19
C PRO A 95 -11.85 16.76 0.42
N THR A 96 -11.91 15.43 0.45
CA THR A 96 -12.95 14.63 1.10
C THR A 96 -12.37 13.86 2.27
N PRO A 97 -13.10 13.72 3.39
CA PRO A 97 -12.65 12.89 4.51
C PRO A 97 -12.37 11.45 4.08
N VAL A 98 -11.21 10.92 4.49
CA VAL A 98 -10.93 9.48 4.43
C VAL A 98 -11.63 8.82 5.60
N THR A 99 -12.57 7.92 5.32
CA THR A 99 -13.33 7.20 6.34
C THR A 99 -12.76 5.82 6.60
N VAL A 100 -13.12 5.21 7.73
CA VAL A 100 -12.81 3.80 8.03
C VAL A 100 -13.32 2.87 6.92
N ALA A 101 -14.49 3.16 6.35
CA ALA A 101 -15.03 2.38 5.24
C ALA A 101 -14.15 2.47 3.98
N ASN A 102 -13.56 3.63 3.69
CA ASN A 102 -12.62 3.77 2.58
C ASN A 102 -11.36 2.92 2.82
N MET A 103 -10.81 2.97 4.03
CA MET A 103 -9.61 2.19 4.39
C MET A 103 -9.88 0.68 4.30
N LEU A 104 -11.02 0.21 4.79
CA LEU A 104 -11.41 -1.20 4.69
C LEU A 104 -11.60 -1.65 3.24
N SER A 105 -12.21 -0.81 2.39
CA SER A 105 -12.37 -1.10 0.98
C SER A 105 -11.03 -1.22 0.26
N THR A 106 -10.12 -0.27 0.46
CA THR A 106 -8.77 -0.32 -0.12
C THR A 106 -7.95 -1.50 0.42
N ALA A 107 -8.04 -1.80 1.72
CA ALA A 107 -7.36 -2.95 2.30
C ALA A 107 -7.85 -4.27 1.69
N ALA A 108 -9.16 -4.40 1.46
CA ALA A 108 -9.73 -5.56 0.78
C ALA A 108 -9.23 -5.67 -0.67
N LYS A 109 -9.13 -4.56 -1.41
CA LYS A 109 -8.55 -4.56 -2.76
C LYS A 109 -7.09 -5.00 -2.77
N VAL A 110 -6.28 -4.52 -1.83
CA VAL A 110 -4.86 -4.92 -1.68
C VAL A 110 -4.75 -6.43 -1.39
N ASP A 111 -5.57 -6.97 -0.50
CA ASP A 111 -5.48 -8.37 -0.10
C ASP A 111 -6.06 -9.33 -1.15
N LEU A 112 -7.15 -8.94 -1.81
CA LEU A 112 -7.77 -9.69 -2.91
C LEU A 112 -7.05 -9.49 -4.25
N LYS A 113 -6.14 -8.50 -4.34
CA LYS A 113 -5.51 -8.03 -5.58
C LYS A 113 -6.52 -7.64 -6.67
N VAL A 114 -7.65 -7.10 -6.24
CA VAL A 114 -8.75 -6.70 -7.12
C VAL A 114 -8.63 -5.21 -7.39
N THR A 115 -8.45 -4.87 -8.66
CA THR A 115 -8.50 -3.48 -9.14
C THR A 115 -9.95 -3.05 -9.40
N TRP A 116 -10.17 -1.74 -9.60
CA TRP A 116 -11.49 -1.25 -9.99
C TRP A 116 -11.91 -1.78 -11.37
N ILE A 117 -10.95 -2.01 -12.28
CA ILE A 117 -11.19 -2.63 -13.59
C ILE A 117 -11.70 -4.07 -13.43
N ASP A 118 -11.10 -4.86 -12.53
CA ASP A 118 -11.56 -6.23 -12.28
C ASP A 118 -13.01 -6.27 -11.75
N ILE A 119 -13.41 -5.26 -10.97
CA ILE A 119 -14.79 -5.12 -10.48
C ILE A 119 -15.73 -4.75 -11.64
N LEU A 120 -15.33 -3.83 -12.51
CA LEU A 120 -16.13 -3.44 -13.68
C LEU A 120 -16.31 -4.61 -14.64
N GLU A 121 -15.26 -5.38 -14.91
CA GLU A 121 -15.30 -6.59 -15.72
C GLU A 121 -16.23 -7.65 -15.11
N PHE A 122 -16.14 -7.87 -13.79
CA PHE A 122 -17.06 -8.78 -13.10
C PHE A 122 -18.53 -8.34 -13.17
N LEU A 123 -18.78 -7.02 -13.12
CA LEU A 123 -20.12 -6.45 -13.18
C LEU A 123 -20.64 -6.21 -14.61
N GLY A 124 -19.80 -6.38 -15.63
CA GLY A 124 -20.15 -6.12 -17.03
C GLY A 124 -20.44 -4.65 -17.34
N LEU A 125 -19.78 -3.71 -16.65
CA LEU A 125 -19.97 -2.26 -16.74
C LEU A 125 -18.84 -1.56 -17.51
#